data_AF-A0A9P5J796-F1
#
_entry.id   AF-A0A9P5J796-F1
#
_cell.length_a   1.000
_cell.length_b   1.000
_cell.length_c   1.000
_cell.angle_alpha   90.00
_cell.angle_beta   90.00
_cell.angle_gamma   90.00
#
_symmetry.space_group_name_H-M   'P 1'
#
loop_
_entity.id
_entity.type
_entity.pdbx_description
1 polymer ?
#
loop_
_entity_poly.entity_id
_entity_poly.type
_entity_poly.pdbx_seq_one_letter_code
_entity_poly.pdbx_strand_id
1 'polypeptide(L)'
;MSRFSSAIMIDYHHIRHMFAAFERSTEIGKDTLVDHLRWAAAIHLSTIELFVYPLMETTLGAEAVARNRALFAPVTEIIKRIDKHIEVKTPETKNKYCPKIEPDAYAEIEKLWSTYSDSFTKFMNTDLLTFEAKLSEEDSMKLYTAFDLVQTSWAENVVVPWSDRMLLWPTGGAMLDTPPEKILEQYTLHVAKDEV
;
A
#
# COMPACT_ATOMS: atom_id res chain seq x y z
N MET A 1 -5.18 -10.00 16.55
CA MET A 1 -5.40 -9.31 15.26
C MET A 1 -5.73 -10.38 14.24
N SER A 2 -6.74 -10.21 13.38
CA SER A 2 -7.08 -11.26 12.40
C SER A 2 -6.04 -11.33 11.28
N ARG A 3 -6.00 -12.44 10.52
CA ARG A 3 -5.05 -12.60 9.39
C ARG A 3 -5.23 -11.49 8.36
N PHE A 4 -6.47 -11.11 8.09
CA PHE A 4 -6.81 -10.04 7.16
C PHE A 4 -6.23 -8.67 7.58
N SER A 5 -6.43 -8.24 8.83
CA SER A 5 -5.89 -6.95 9.28
C SER A 5 -4.36 -6.95 9.35
N SER A 6 -3.73 -8.10 9.59
CA SER A 6 -2.29 -8.23 9.42
C SER A 6 -1.85 -8.02 7.97
N ALA A 7 -2.56 -8.56 6.97
CA ALA A 7 -2.25 -8.31 5.55
C ALA A 7 -2.38 -6.82 5.17
N ILE A 8 -3.46 -6.17 5.62
CA ILE A 8 -3.65 -4.72 5.41
C ILE A 8 -2.51 -3.90 6.06
N MET A 9 -2.08 -4.28 7.27
CA MET A 9 -0.98 -3.60 7.96
C MET A 9 0.37 -3.79 7.28
N ILE A 10 0.64 -4.98 6.73
CA ILE A 10 1.87 -5.26 5.97
C ILE A 10 1.96 -4.34 4.76
N ASP A 11 0.87 -4.21 4.00
CA ASP A 11 0.80 -3.34 2.82
C ASP A 11 1.00 -1.86 3.19
N TYR A 12 0.35 -1.40 4.26
CA TYR A 12 0.59 -0.06 4.82
C TYR A 12 2.07 0.17 5.20
N HIS A 13 2.70 -0.80 5.85
CA HIS A 13 4.11 -0.70 6.20
C HIS A 13 5.01 -0.65 4.96
N HIS A 14 4.71 -1.38 3.90
CA HIS A 14 5.46 -1.29 2.64
C HIS A 14 5.36 0.09 2.02
N ILE A 15 4.16 0.68 1.96
CA ILE A 15 3.97 2.05 1.47
C ILE A 15 4.77 3.04 2.33
N ARG A 16 4.76 2.88 3.66
CA ARG A 16 5.58 3.68 4.58
C ARG A 16 7.08 3.57 4.28
N HIS A 17 7.58 2.36 4.04
CA HIS A 17 8.98 2.14 3.73
C HIS A 17 9.39 2.75 2.38
N MET A 18 8.53 2.64 1.36
CA MET A 18 8.75 3.32 0.08
C MET A 18 8.78 4.84 0.25
N PHE A 19 7.94 5.39 1.12
CA PHE A 19 7.94 6.84 1.39
C PHE A 19 9.22 7.28 2.10
N ALA A 20 9.67 6.53 3.11
CA ALA A 20 10.95 6.79 3.77
C ALA A 20 12.14 6.68 2.79
N ALA A 21 12.07 5.79 1.80
CA ALA A 21 13.06 5.73 0.72
C ALA A 21 12.99 6.97 -0.19
N PHE A 22 11.79 7.47 -0.50
CA PHE A 22 11.58 8.67 -1.30
C PHE A 22 12.19 9.92 -0.63
N GLU A 23 11.98 10.10 0.68
CA GLU A 23 12.54 11.23 1.43
C GLU A 23 14.08 11.27 1.39
N ARG A 24 14.72 10.10 1.36
CA ARG A 24 16.18 9.94 1.36
C ARG A 24 16.82 9.85 -0.03
N SER A 25 16.02 9.82 -1.09
CA SER A 25 16.50 9.60 -2.46
C SER A 25 17.02 10.86 -3.14
N THR A 26 17.97 10.68 -4.06
CA THR A 26 18.35 11.71 -5.04
C THR A 26 17.20 11.93 -6.04
N GLU A 27 17.22 13.02 -6.81
CA GLU A 27 16.14 13.35 -7.77
C GLU A 27 15.81 12.20 -8.74
N ILE A 28 16.83 11.54 -9.33
CA ILE A 28 16.63 10.38 -10.22
C ILE A 28 15.96 9.20 -9.49
N GLY A 29 16.29 8.99 -8.21
CA GLY A 29 15.62 7.98 -7.38
C GLY A 29 14.19 8.38 -7.01
N LYS A 30 13.93 9.68 -6.80
CA LYS A 30 12.60 10.22 -6.50
C LYS A 30 11.62 10.00 -7.64
N ASP A 31 12.03 10.19 -8.90
CA ASP A 31 11.13 10.01 -10.06
C ASP A 31 10.55 8.59 -10.13
N THR A 32 11.41 7.60 -9.92
CA THR A 32 10.97 6.21 -9.87
C THR A 32 10.04 6.00 -8.68
N LEU A 33 10.40 6.48 -7.49
CA LEU A 33 9.63 6.25 -6.28
C LEU A 33 8.26 6.95 -6.27
N VAL A 34 8.12 8.11 -6.92
CA VAL A 34 6.83 8.82 -7.06
C VAL A 34 5.78 7.93 -7.72
N ASP A 35 6.14 7.33 -8.86
CA ASP A 35 5.20 6.50 -9.60
C ASP A 35 4.87 5.21 -8.83
N HIS A 36 5.87 4.60 -8.16
CA HIS A 36 5.64 3.42 -7.32
C HIS A 36 4.75 3.69 -6.12
N LEU A 37 4.99 4.79 -5.40
CA LEU A 37 4.17 5.18 -4.25
C LEU A 37 2.72 5.45 -4.64
N ARG A 38 2.53 6.15 -5.78
CA ARG A 38 1.20 6.38 -6.34
C ARG A 38 0.49 5.07 -6.65
N TRP A 39 1.15 4.15 -7.36
CA TRP A 39 0.57 2.85 -7.71
C TRP A 39 0.28 1.99 -6.47
N ALA A 40 1.21 1.92 -5.52
CA ALA A 40 1.01 1.15 -4.30
C ALA A 40 -0.19 1.65 -3.49
N ALA A 41 -0.32 2.97 -3.31
CA ALA A 41 -1.49 3.56 -2.66
C ALA A 41 -2.79 3.29 -3.45
N ALA A 42 -2.77 3.41 -4.78
CA ALA A 42 -3.94 3.14 -5.62
C ALA A 42 -4.38 1.67 -5.55
N ILE A 43 -3.43 0.73 -5.57
CA ILE A 43 -3.68 -0.71 -5.49
C ILE A 43 -4.22 -1.08 -4.11
N HIS A 44 -3.62 -0.57 -3.03
CA HIS A 44 -4.10 -0.79 -1.67
C HIS A 44 -5.58 -0.38 -1.53
N LEU A 45 -5.90 0.86 -1.94
CA LEU A 45 -7.28 1.37 -1.88
C LEU A 45 -8.23 0.58 -2.76
N SER A 46 -7.81 0.23 -3.98
CA SER A 46 -8.63 -0.59 -4.89
C SER A 46 -8.90 -1.98 -4.31
N THR A 47 -7.93 -2.57 -3.60
CA THR A 47 -8.10 -3.87 -2.93
C THR A 47 -9.11 -3.76 -1.80
N ILE A 48 -9.06 -2.68 -1.01
CA ILE A 48 -10.10 -2.39 0.00
C ILE A 48 -11.47 -2.25 -0.68
N GLU A 49 -11.59 -1.45 -1.73
CA GLU A 49 -12.87 -1.21 -2.40
C GLU A 49 -13.48 -2.46 -3.03
N LEU A 50 -12.64 -3.31 -3.65
CA LEU A 50 -13.10 -4.48 -4.39
C LEU A 50 -13.39 -5.69 -3.51
N PHE A 51 -12.63 -5.88 -2.42
CA PHE A 51 -12.72 -7.09 -1.60
C PHE A 51 -13.28 -6.83 -0.21
N VAL A 52 -12.88 -5.73 0.44
CA VAL A 52 -13.27 -5.44 1.83
C VAL A 52 -14.66 -4.81 1.89
N TYR A 53 -14.92 -3.78 1.08
CA TYR A 53 -16.17 -3.04 1.14
C TYR A 53 -17.41 -3.88 0.87
N PRO A 54 -17.44 -4.84 -0.08
CA PRO A 54 -18.61 -5.69 -0.26
C PRO A 54 -18.98 -6.47 1.01
N LEU A 55 -17.98 -7.05 1.69
CA LEU A 55 -18.21 -7.81 2.90
C LEU A 55 -18.48 -6.90 4.12
N MET A 56 -17.84 -5.73 4.17
CA MET A 56 -18.11 -4.71 5.18
C MET A 56 -19.54 -4.16 5.06
N GLU A 57 -20.05 -3.96 3.85
CA GLU A 57 -21.43 -3.54 3.61
C GLU A 57 -22.43 -4.58 4.12
N THR A 58 -22.20 -5.87 3.85
CA THR A 58 -23.08 -6.93 4.36
C THR A 58 -23.01 -7.08 5.89
N THR A 59 -21.88 -6.71 6.51
CA THR A 59 -21.61 -6.95 7.93
C THR A 59 -21.96 -5.75 8.83
N LEU A 60 -21.67 -4.53 8.36
CA LEU A 60 -21.81 -3.27 9.09
C LEU A 60 -22.83 -2.31 8.45
N GLY A 61 -23.28 -2.58 7.22
CA GLY A 61 -24.20 -1.75 6.47
C GLY A 61 -23.51 -0.74 5.54
N ALA A 62 -24.28 -0.21 4.60
CA ALA A 62 -23.82 0.73 3.58
C ALA A 62 -23.23 2.03 4.16
N GLU A 63 -23.68 2.46 5.33
CA GLU A 63 -23.16 3.66 6.00
C GLU A 63 -21.68 3.51 6.40
N ALA A 64 -21.25 2.32 6.80
CA ALA A 64 -19.84 2.06 7.11
C ALA A 64 -18.98 2.21 5.85
N VAL A 65 -19.41 1.65 4.73
CA VAL A 65 -18.71 1.82 3.45
C VAL A 65 -18.70 3.29 3.00
N ALA A 66 -19.82 4.01 3.16
CA ALA A 66 -19.89 5.43 2.81
C ALA A 66 -18.90 6.28 3.62
N ARG A 67 -18.78 6.04 4.94
CA ARG A 67 -17.79 6.71 5.78
C ARG A 67 -16.36 6.43 5.33
N ASN A 68 -16.04 5.17 5.03
CA ASN A 68 -14.69 4.79 4.59
C ASN A 68 -14.34 5.36 3.22
N ARG A 69 -15.28 5.38 2.27
CA ARG A 69 -15.09 6.09 0.99
C ARG A 69 -14.85 7.58 1.21
N ALA A 70 -15.62 8.23 2.08
CA ALA A 70 -15.41 9.64 2.41
C ALA A 70 -14.04 9.88 3.07
N LEU A 71 -13.58 8.94 3.88
CA LEU A 71 -12.28 8.99 4.55
C LEU A 71 -11.10 8.91 3.57
N PHE A 72 -11.21 8.07 2.52
CA PHE A 72 -10.15 7.89 1.52
C PHE A 72 -10.31 8.76 0.27
N ALA A 73 -11.44 9.44 0.06
CA ALA A 73 -11.66 10.32 -1.08
C ALA A 73 -10.54 11.37 -1.28
N PRO A 74 -10.00 12.04 -0.24
CA PRO A 74 -8.88 12.96 -0.41
C PRO A 74 -7.61 12.29 -0.96
N VAL A 75 -7.34 11.03 -0.57
CA VAL A 75 -6.21 10.23 -1.05
C VAL A 75 -6.36 9.95 -2.54
N THR A 76 -7.56 9.51 -2.97
CA THR A 76 -7.89 9.29 -4.38
C THR A 76 -7.72 10.55 -5.22
N GLU A 77 -8.12 11.71 -4.69
CA GLU A 77 -7.94 12.99 -5.40
C GLU A 77 -6.47 13.41 -5.50
N ILE A 78 -5.63 13.11 -4.51
CA ILE A 78 -4.18 13.33 -4.59
C ILE A 78 -3.57 12.44 -5.68
N ILE A 79 -3.91 11.15 -5.72
CA ILE A 79 -3.43 10.21 -6.75
C ILE A 79 -3.73 10.75 -8.15
N LYS A 80 -4.95 11.23 -8.40
CA LYS A 80 -5.35 11.84 -9.68
C LYS A 80 -4.59 13.12 -10.01
N ARG A 81 -4.11 13.87 -9.01
CA ARG A 81 -3.26 15.04 -9.25
C ARG A 81 -1.85 14.63 -9.59
N ILE A 82 -1.27 13.64 -8.89
CA ILE A 82 0.04 13.08 -9.23
C ILE A 82 0.03 12.58 -10.68
N ASP A 83 -1.03 11.89 -11.13
CA ASP A 83 -1.17 11.43 -12.52
C ASP A 83 -0.98 12.52 -13.57
N LYS A 84 -1.36 13.77 -13.27
CA LYS A 84 -1.20 14.90 -14.20
C LYS A 84 0.25 15.34 -14.36
N HIS A 85 1.11 14.95 -13.42
CA HIS A 85 2.52 15.30 -13.37
C HIS A 85 3.44 14.16 -13.82
N ILE A 86 2.88 13.05 -14.30
CA ILE A 86 3.64 11.90 -14.81
C ILE A 86 3.56 11.89 -16.34
N GLU A 87 4.68 12.17 -16.99
CA GLU A 87 4.85 11.97 -18.43
C GLU A 87 5.52 10.60 -18.65
N VAL A 88 4.75 9.61 -19.13
CA VAL A 88 5.31 8.29 -19.46
C VAL A 88 6.11 8.39 -20.75
N LYS A 89 7.44 8.40 -20.65
CA LYS A 89 8.32 8.25 -21.81
C LYS A 89 8.72 6.79 -21.94
N THR A 90 8.33 6.15 -23.04
CA THR A 90 8.96 4.90 -23.48
C THR A 90 10.29 5.26 -24.13
N PRO A 91 11.47 4.94 -23.56
CA PRO A 91 12.72 5.20 -24.25
C PRO A 91 12.79 4.36 -25.52
N GLU A 92 13.41 4.93 -26.57
CA GLU A 92 13.65 4.29 -27.87
C GLU A 92 14.52 3.03 -27.75
N THR A 93 15.23 2.88 -26.62
CA THR A 93 15.94 1.66 -26.23
C THR A 93 15.01 0.74 -25.44
N LYS A 94 14.61 -0.37 -26.07
CA LYS A 94 13.82 -1.46 -25.50
C LYS A 94 14.22 -1.78 -24.03
N ASN A 95 13.24 -1.81 -23.13
CA ASN A 95 13.26 -2.37 -21.77
C ASN A 95 13.73 -1.51 -20.57
N LYS A 96 13.67 -0.18 -20.59
CA LYS A 96 13.80 0.60 -19.34
C LYS A 96 12.63 1.56 -19.12
N TYR A 97 11.70 1.20 -18.24
CA TYR A 97 10.67 2.13 -17.77
C TYR A 97 11.34 3.26 -16.97
N CYS A 98 11.08 4.51 -17.36
CA CYS A 98 11.59 5.69 -16.67
C CYS A 98 10.53 6.81 -16.80
N PRO A 99 9.63 6.98 -15.84
CA PRO A 99 8.66 8.06 -15.89
C PRO A 99 9.40 9.39 -15.75
N LYS A 100 9.02 10.38 -16.54
CA LYS A 100 9.47 11.75 -16.31
C LYS A 100 8.45 12.41 -15.39
N ILE A 101 8.91 12.79 -14.21
CA ILE A 101 8.07 13.37 -13.17
C ILE A 101 8.31 14.87 -13.11
N GLU A 102 7.23 15.66 -13.10
CA GLU A 102 7.34 17.10 -12.85
C GLU A 102 7.63 17.36 -11.37
N PRO A 103 8.45 18.36 -11.00
CA PRO A 103 8.81 18.64 -9.61
C PRO A 103 7.61 18.80 -8.65
N ASP A 104 6.48 19.32 -9.15
CA ASP A 104 5.24 19.47 -8.39
C ASP A 104 4.68 18.14 -7.87
N ALA A 105 4.98 17.02 -8.54
CA ALA A 105 4.58 15.68 -8.09
C ALA A 105 5.22 15.29 -6.75
N TYR A 106 6.42 15.80 -6.43
CA TYR A 106 7.10 15.48 -5.17
C TYR A 106 6.30 16.03 -3.98
N ALA A 107 5.81 17.26 -4.09
CA ALA A 107 4.96 17.88 -3.06
C ALA A 107 3.61 17.15 -2.94
N GLU A 108 3.05 16.63 -4.05
CA GLU A 108 1.84 15.82 -4.00
C GLU A 108 2.09 14.44 -3.36
N ILE A 109 3.28 13.84 -3.50
CA ILE A 109 3.64 12.59 -2.80
C ILE A 109 3.76 12.80 -1.29
N GLU A 110 4.32 13.93 -0.83
CA GLU A 110 4.35 14.27 0.59
C GLU A 110 2.92 14.42 1.14
N LYS A 111 2.04 15.13 0.42
CA LYS A 111 0.62 15.23 0.77
C LYS A 111 -0.09 13.88 0.73
N LEU A 112 0.27 13.02 -0.24
CA LEU A 112 -0.28 11.67 -0.35
C LEU A 112 0.00 10.90 0.93
N TRP A 113 1.26 10.86 1.37
CA TRP A 113 1.66 10.12 2.56
C TRP A 113 0.97 10.64 3.81
N SER A 114 0.97 11.95 4.06
CA SER A 114 0.34 12.50 5.27
C SER A 114 -1.17 12.20 5.30
N THR A 115 -1.85 12.40 4.17
CA THR A 115 -3.30 12.17 4.05
C THR A 115 -3.64 10.68 4.15
N TYR A 116 -2.85 9.83 3.48
CA TYR A 116 -3.02 8.39 3.51
C TYR A 116 -2.79 7.82 4.91
N SER A 117 -1.70 8.20 5.58
CA SER A 117 -1.38 7.77 6.95
C SER A 117 -2.48 8.15 7.95
N ASP A 118 -2.98 9.39 7.86
CA ASP A 118 -4.07 9.86 8.72
C ASP A 118 -5.40 9.11 8.45
N SER A 119 -5.77 8.95 7.18
CA SER A 119 -6.98 8.22 6.78
C SER A 119 -6.89 6.74 7.15
N PHE A 120 -5.74 6.11 6.93
CA PHE A 120 -5.50 4.72 7.29
C PHE A 120 -5.55 4.50 8.81
N THR A 121 -4.94 5.40 9.59
CA THR A 121 -5.00 5.34 11.05
C THR A 121 -6.44 5.44 11.56
N LYS A 122 -7.25 6.33 10.98
CA LYS A 122 -8.68 6.44 11.31
C LYS A 122 -9.46 5.19 10.90
N PHE A 123 -9.19 4.64 9.72
CA PHE A 123 -9.81 3.41 9.23
C PHE A 123 -9.53 2.22 10.16
N MET A 124 -8.25 2.02 10.52
CA MET A 124 -7.82 1.00 11.46
C MET A 124 -8.53 1.14 12.81
N ASN A 125 -8.60 2.36 13.36
CA ASN A 125 -9.12 2.59 14.71
C ASN A 125 -10.66 2.70 14.80
N THR A 126 -11.40 2.53 13.70
CA THR A 126 -12.87 2.67 13.70
C THR A 126 -13.56 1.46 13.06
N ASP A 127 -13.87 1.56 11.77
CA ASP A 127 -14.72 0.62 11.07
C ASP A 127 -13.99 -0.71 10.81
N LEU A 128 -12.65 -0.71 10.65
CA LEU A 128 -11.91 -1.96 10.47
C LEU A 128 -11.96 -2.83 11.73
N LEU A 129 -11.65 -2.29 12.91
CA LEU A 129 -11.74 -3.02 14.19
C LEU A 129 -13.15 -3.59 14.42
N THR A 130 -14.18 -2.78 14.12
CA THR A 130 -15.58 -3.21 14.28
C THR A 130 -15.94 -4.31 13.28
N PHE A 131 -15.44 -4.21 12.05
CA PHE A 131 -15.64 -5.21 11.00
C PHE A 131 -14.95 -6.53 11.34
N GLU A 132 -13.69 -6.47 11.77
CA GLU A 132 -12.90 -7.63 12.19
C GLU A 132 -13.58 -8.42 13.31
N ALA A 133 -14.14 -7.74 14.30
CA ALA A 133 -14.80 -8.37 15.43
C ALA A 133 -16.04 -9.20 15.02
N LYS A 134 -16.56 -9.00 13.81
CA LYS A 134 -17.73 -9.70 13.26
C LYS A 134 -17.36 -10.65 12.12
N LEU A 135 -16.10 -10.69 11.72
CA LEU A 135 -15.63 -11.48 10.59
C LEU A 135 -15.52 -12.95 10.99
N SER A 136 -16.02 -13.85 10.15
CA SER A 136 -15.74 -15.28 10.31
C SER A 136 -14.27 -15.57 10.00
N GLU A 137 -13.73 -16.67 10.53
CA GLU A 137 -12.36 -17.10 10.18
C GLU A 137 -12.23 -17.40 8.68
N GLU A 138 -13.25 -18.00 8.08
CA GLU A 138 -13.30 -18.29 6.65
C GLU A 138 -13.22 -17.01 5.81
N ASP A 139 -14.01 -15.99 6.17
CA ASP A 139 -14.00 -14.72 5.44
C ASP A 139 -12.72 -13.92 5.69
N SER A 140 -12.16 -13.98 6.90
CA SER A 140 -10.83 -13.44 7.20
C SER A 140 -9.76 -14.06 6.30
N MET A 141 -9.82 -15.38 6.07
CA MET A 141 -8.90 -16.05 5.17
C MET A 141 -9.12 -15.63 3.71
N LYS A 142 -10.36 -15.54 3.24
CA LYS A 142 -10.66 -15.09 1.86
C LYS A 142 -10.10 -13.69 1.59
N LEU A 143 -10.30 -12.76 2.53
CA LEU A 143 -9.77 -11.40 2.41
C LEU A 143 -8.24 -11.41 2.45
N TYR A 144 -7.62 -12.17 3.36
CA TYR A 144 -6.17 -12.34 3.39
C TYR A 144 -5.62 -12.82 2.04
N THR A 145 -6.20 -13.88 1.46
CA THR A 145 -5.77 -14.42 0.17
C THR A 145 -5.96 -13.43 -0.97
N ALA A 146 -7.03 -12.64 -0.96
CA ALA A 146 -7.24 -11.60 -1.97
C ALA A 146 -6.16 -10.51 -1.92
N PHE A 147 -5.79 -10.04 -0.72
CA PHE A 147 -4.70 -9.09 -0.53
C PHE A 147 -3.35 -9.67 -0.99
N ASP A 148 -3.03 -10.89 -0.55
CA ASP A 148 -1.78 -11.56 -0.93
C ASP A 148 -1.65 -11.75 -2.45
N LEU A 149 -2.75 -12.13 -3.12
CA LEU A 149 -2.77 -12.32 -4.57
C LEU A 149 -2.53 -11.02 -5.34
N VAL A 150 -3.23 -9.94 -4.97
CA VAL A 150 -3.08 -8.64 -5.63
C VAL A 150 -1.64 -8.14 -5.49
N GLN A 151 -1.09 -8.27 -4.30
CA GLN A 151 0.24 -7.80 -4.00
C GLN A 151 1.34 -8.62 -4.68
N THR A 152 1.22 -9.96 -4.65
CA THR A 152 2.17 -10.84 -5.36
C THR A 152 2.12 -10.58 -6.86
N SER A 153 0.92 -10.41 -7.44
CA SER A 153 0.76 -10.11 -8.87
C SER A 153 1.37 -8.76 -9.24
N TRP A 154 1.29 -7.76 -8.37
CA TRP A 154 1.94 -6.48 -8.63
C TRP A 154 3.46 -6.59 -8.54
N ALA A 155 3.99 -7.21 -7.48
CA ALA A 155 5.44 -7.39 -7.29
C ALA A 155 6.11 -8.13 -8.46
N GLU A 156 5.44 -9.13 -9.05
CA GLU A 156 5.97 -9.88 -10.20
C GLU A 156 5.96 -9.09 -11.51
N ASN A 157 5.06 -8.12 -11.65
CA ASN A 157 4.88 -7.36 -12.90
C ASN A 157 5.57 -6.00 -12.91
N VAL A 158 6.14 -5.55 -11.78
CA VAL A 158 6.92 -4.31 -11.71
C VAL A 158 8.42 -4.62 -11.80
N VAL A 159 8.97 -4.49 -13.02
CA VAL A 159 10.43 -4.53 -13.24
C VAL A 159 11.01 -3.17 -12.88
N VAL A 160 11.50 -3.04 -11.66
CA VAL A 160 12.28 -1.86 -11.25
C VAL A 160 13.76 -2.27 -11.19
N PRO A 161 14.68 -1.45 -11.70
CA PRO A 161 16.10 -1.62 -11.42
C PRO A 161 16.38 -1.17 -9.97
N TRP A 162 16.11 -2.04 -8.99
CA TRP A 162 16.50 -1.83 -7.59
C TRP A 162 18.00 -2.10 -7.43
N SER A 163 18.73 -1.18 -6.81
CA SER A 163 20.13 -1.37 -6.41
C SER A 163 20.22 -2.28 -5.18
N ASP A 164 20.92 -3.41 -5.30
CA ASP A 164 21.66 -4.31 -4.37
C ASP A 164 21.36 -4.43 -2.86
N ARG A 165 20.41 -3.71 -2.25
CA ARG A 165 19.99 -3.89 -0.85
C ARG A 165 18.47 -3.81 -0.74
N MET A 166 17.83 -4.95 -0.94
CA MET A 166 16.39 -5.11 -0.91
C MET A 166 15.78 -4.93 0.49
N LEU A 167 14.67 -4.20 0.57
CA LEU A 167 13.53 -4.64 1.36
C LEU A 167 12.78 -5.66 0.48
N LEU A 168 13.01 -6.94 0.74
CA LEU A 168 12.28 -8.02 0.05
C LEU A 168 10.80 -7.90 0.39
N TRP A 169 9.94 -7.85 -0.63
CA TRP A 169 8.59 -8.41 -0.49
C TRP A 169 8.79 -9.88 -0.10
N PRO A 170 8.32 -10.36 1.06
CA PRO A 170 8.34 -11.78 1.34
C PRO A 170 7.36 -12.37 0.33
N THR A 171 7.88 -12.98 -0.73
CA THR A 171 7.05 -13.65 -1.74
C THR A 171 6.11 -14.62 -1.01
N GLY A 172 4.82 -14.58 -1.38
CA GLY A 172 3.68 -15.09 -0.59
C GLY A 172 3.76 -16.54 -0.11
N GLY A 173 4.70 -17.36 -0.61
CA GLY A 173 4.94 -18.72 -0.12
C GLY A 173 5.43 -18.80 1.33
N ALA A 174 6.21 -17.83 1.83
CA ALA A 174 6.74 -17.86 3.20
C ALA A 174 5.79 -17.24 4.24
N MET A 175 4.83 -16.41 3.81
CA MET A 175 3.86 -15.76 4.70
C MET A 175 2.68 -16.65 5.08
N LEU A 176 2.33 -17.64 4.24
CA LEU A 176 1.23 -18.58 4.51
C LEU A 176 1.45 -19.46 5.75
N ASP A 177 2.72 -19.78 6.07
CA ASP A 177 3.10 -20.64 7.20
C ASP A 177 3.59 -19.86 8.43
N THR A 178 3.77 -18.53 8.31
CA THR A 178 4.31 -17.70 9.39
C THR A 178 3.16 -17.04 10.17
N PRO A 179 3.07 -17.22 11.50
CA PRO A 179 2.07 -16.55 12.32
C PRO A 179 2.15 -15.02 12.14
N PRO A 180 1.02 -14.30 12.03
CA PRO A 180 1.02 -12.86 11.76
C PRO A 180 1.85 -12.02 12.75
N GLU A 181 1.91 -12.47 14.00
CA GLU A 181 2.71 -11.89 15.08
C GLU A 181 4.22 -11.88 14.75
N LYS A 182 4.72 -12.96 14.13
CA LYS A 182 6.13 -13.09 13.74
C LYS A 182 6.46 -12.28 12.48
N ILE A 183 5.48 -12.07 11.60
CA ILE A 183 5.63 -11.19 10.44
C ILE A 183 5.80 -9.75 10.94
N LEU A 184 4.92 -9.29 11.83
CA LEU A 184 5.02 -7.98 12.48
C LEU A 184 6.34 -7.81 13.24
N GLU A 185 6.80 -8.81 14.01
CA GLU A 185 8.10 -8.76 14.68
C GLU A 185 9.28 -8.59 13.72
N GLN A 186 9.30 -9.29 12.58
CA GLN A 186 10.37 -9.17 11.59
C GLN A 186 10.44 -7.76 10.96
N TYR A 187 9.29 -7.14 10.71
CA TYR A 187 9.21 -5.76 10.25
C TYR A 187 9.60 -4.75 11.33
N THR A 188 9.17 -4.98 12.58
CA THR A 188 9.50 -4.09 13.72
C THR A 188 10.99 -4.15 14.08
N LEU A 189 11.63 -5.33 13.95
CA LEU A 189 13.06 -5.52 14.16
C LEU A 189 13.94 -4.86 13.08
N HIS A 190 13.43 -4.63 11.88
CA HIS A 190 14.14 -3.82 10.88
C HIS A 190 14.06 -2.32 11.21
N VAL A 191 12.93 -1.83 11.72
CA VAL A 191 12.77 -0.42 12.13
C VAL A 191 13.66 -0.08 13.33
N ALA A 192 13.80 -0.98 14.31
CA ALA A 192 14.61 -0.75 15.50
C ALA A 192 16.14 -0.81 15.27
N LYS A 193 16.59 -1.37 14.14
CA LYS A 193 18.02 -1.46 13.80
C LYS A 193 18.55 -0.27 13.00
N ASP A 194 17.66 0.56 12.46
CA ASP A 194 18.01 1.76 11.67
C ASP A 194 17.94 3.07 12.49
N GLU A 195 17.71 2.99 13.82
CA GLU A 195 17.78 4.12 14.77
C GLU A 195 19.10 4.18 15.57
N VAL A 196 20.21 3.60 15.07
CA VAL A 196 21.55 3.73 15.68
C VAL A 196 22.54 4.38 14.70
#